data_AF-A0A3E1NUR3-F1
#
_entry.id   AF-A0A3E1NUR3-F1
#
_cell.length_a   1.000
_cell.length_b   1.000
_cell.length_c   1.000
_cell.angle_alpha   90.00
_cell.angle_beta   90.00
_cell.angle_gamma   90.00
#
_symmetry.space_group_name_H-M   'P 1'
#
loop_
_entity.id
_entity.type
_entity.pdbx_description
1 polymer ?
#
loop_
_entity_poly.entity_id
_entity_poly.type
_entity_poly.pdbx_seq_one_letter_code
_entity_poly.pdbx_strand_id
1 'polypeptide(L)'
;MPYKYDVFISYKRGGTKERWVNENFLPLFKEYLGDSFAEAGLDDPRIFQDTSELVDGEDFTEALVSNVAQSKCMVAIISPPYLVRSKWCMYEFMSMRYREEALELELGPNRVPRSLIWPILLQEMDPYPPIIRSIQLANYTKYNVIGAGFLNSEDYVSFQRELRKDVKTVTNIVKNIPAWKREWDTSEWSEVVKQRLTDYFTAHTAPQQQLISW
;
A
#
# COMPACT_ATOMS: atom_id res chain seq x y z
N MET A 1 -14.12 -1.81 -17.01
CA MET A 1 -13.16 -0.80 -17.51
C MET A 1 -11.77 -1.31 -17.23
N PRO A 2 -10.81 -1.25 -18.16
CA PRO A 2 -9.47 -1.77 -17.93
C PRO A 2 -8.72 -0.99 -16.84
N TYR A 3 -7.58 -1.51 -16.39
CA TYR A 3 -6.68 -0.80 -15.48
C TYR A 3 -6.37 0.62 -15.98
N LYS A 4 -6.57 1.61 -15.10
CA LYS A 4 -6.28 3.03 -15.34
C LYS A 4 -4.88 3.41 -14.86
N TYR A 5 -4.41 2.78 -13.78
CA TYR A 5 -3.12 3.06 -13.17
C TYR A 5 -2.29 1.78 -13.05
N ASP A 6 -0.99 1.94 -13.19
CA ASP A 6 -0.03 0.87 -12.96
C ASP A 6 0.31 0.78 -11.47
N VAL A 7 0.34 1.92 -10.78
CA VAL A 7 0.66 1.99 -9.35
C VAL A 7 -0.32 2.89 -8.60
N PHE A 8 -0.76 2.40 -7.45
CA PHE A 8 -1.50 3.13 -6.43
C PHE A 8 -0.62 3.34 -5.20
N ILE A 9 -0.42 4.57 -4.74
CA ILE A 9 0.36 4.86 -3.53
C ILE A 9 -0.59 5.18 -2.38
N SER A 10 -0.56 4.32 -1.35
CA SER A 10 -1.33 4.48 -0.11
C SER A 10 -0.42 4.80 1.06
N TYR A 11 -0.74 5.86 1.80
CA TYR A 11 -0.04 6.23 3.03
C TYR A 11 -0.93 7.10 3.93
N LYS A 12 -0.68 7.09 5.24
CA LYS A 12 -1.37 8.03 6.15
C LYS A 12 -0.80 9.44 5.96
N ARG A 13 -1.66 10.37 5.58
CA ARG A 13 -1.33 11.80 5.44
C ARG A 13 -1.15 12.52 6.79
N GLY A 14 -0.53 13.68 6.72
CA GLY A 14 -0.21 14.54 7.86
C GLY A 14 1.20 14.34 8.43
N GLY A 15 1.75 15.44 8.95
CA GLY A 15 2.99 15.45 9.73
C GLY A 15 4.26 15.19 8.91
N THR A 16 5.23 14.51 9.53
CA THR A 16 6.53 14.23 8.93
C THR A 16 6.48 13.15 7.85
N LYS A 17 5.51 12.24 7.91
CA LYS A 17 5.37 11.13 6.97
C LYS A 17 4.96 11.62 5.57
N GLU A 18 3.98 12.51 5.49
CA GLU A 18 3.57 13.09 4.21
C GLU A 18 4.70 13.90 3.56
N ARG A 19 5.46 14.65 4.37
CA ARG A 19 6.67 15.33 3.89
C ARG A 19 7.71 14.34 3.37
N TRP A 20 8.01 13.29 4.12
CA TRP A 20 8.95 12.26 3.67
C TRP A 20 8.51 11.62 2.35
N VAL A 21 7.22 11.30 2.21
CA VAL A 21 6.68 10.72 0.98
C VAL A 21 6.86 11.68 -0.20
N ASN A 22 6.48 12.94 -0.03
CA ASN A 22 6.49 13.92 -1.12
C ASN A 22 7.90 14.44 -1.47
N GLU A 23 8.76 14.63 -0.48
CA GLU A 23 10.08 15.26 -0.64
C GLU A 23 11.17 14.24 -0.97
N ASN A 24 11.11 13.03 -0.41
CA ASN A 24 12.18 12.04 -0.54
C ASN A 24 11.76 10.84 -1.40
N PHE A 25 10.63 10.22 -1.08
CA PHE A 25 10.25 8.95 -1.70
C PHE A 25 9.72 9.10 -3.12
N LEU A 26 8.67 9.90 -3.30
CA LEU A 26 7.91 9.96 -4.54
C LEU A 26 8.73 10.45 -5.75
N PRO A 27 9.60 11.48 -5.64
CA PRO A 27 10.41 11.93 -6.76
C PRO A 27 11.35 10.82 -7.26
N LEU A 28 12.08 10.17 -6.34
CA LEU A 28 13.01 9.09 -6.67
C LEU A 28 12.28 7.82 -7.12
N PHE A 29 11.14 7.50 -6.49
CA PHE A 29 10.32 6.35 -6.86
C PHE A 29 9.83 6.49 -8.30
N LYS A 30 9.34 7.67 -8.71
CA LYS A 30 8.90 7.95 -10.09
C LYS A 30 10.02 7.73 -11.09
N GLU A 31 11.19 8.30 -10.82
CA GLU A 31 12.37 8.18 -11.69
C GLU A 31 12.81 6.72 -11.83
N TYR A 32 13.06 6.05 -10.70
CA TYR A 32 13.56 4.67 -10.73
C TYR A 32 12.53 3.67 -11.24
N LEU A 33 11.23 3.92 -11.01
CA LEU A 33 10.18 3.10 -11.59
C LEU A 33 10.10 3.29 -13.11
N GLY A 34 10.24 4.53 -13.61
CA GLY A 34 10.32 4.82 -15.05
C GLY A 34 11.46 4.06 -15.72
N ASP A 35 12.66 4.16 -15.17
CA ASP A 35 13.82 3.39 -15.64
C ASP A 35 13.55 1.88 -15.62
N SER A 36 12.99 1.36 -14.52
CA SER A 36 12.68 -0.06 -14.41
C SER A 36 11.60 -0.52 -15.38
N PHE A 37 10.61 0.32 -15.72
CA PHE A 37 9.57 0.03 -16.70
C PHE A 37 10.16 0.00 -18.11
N ALA A 38 11.01 0.98 -18.45
CA ALA A 38 11.73 1.01 -19.72
C ALA A 38 12.62 -0.23 -19.90
N GLU A 39 13.40 -0.61 -18.87
CA GLU A 39 14.20 -1.85 -18.86
C GLU A 39 13.33 -3.11 -19.11
N ALA A 40 12.08 -3.10 -18.65
CA ALA A 40 11.15 -4.22 -18.79
C ALA A 40 10.32 -4.19 -20.08
N GLY A 41 10.46 -3.16 -20.91
CA GLY A 41 9.69 -2.94 -22.14
C GLY A 41 8.25 -2.48 -21.90
N LEU A 42 7.99 -1.76 -20.81
CA LEU A 42 6.70 -1.15 -20.48
C LEU A 42 6.70 0.35 -20.82
N ASP A 43 5.51 0.91 -21.07
CA ASP A 43 5.31 2.36 -21.21
C ASP A 43 5.56 3.10 -19.88
N ASP A 44 5.61 4.43 -19.90
CA ASP A 44 5.78 5.24 -18.67
C ASP A 44 4.72 4.91 -17.60
N PRO A 45 5.12 4.78 -16.32
CA PRO A 45 4.22 4.34 -15.26
C PRO A 45 3.13 5.37 -14.96
N ARG A 46 1.86 4.94 -15.03
CA ARG A 46 0.72 5.76 -14.59
C ARG A 46 0.52 5.56 -13.09
N ILE A 47 0.93 6.54 -12.31
CA ILE A 47 0.88 6.50 -10.85
C ILE A 47 -0.30 7.33 -10.35
N PHE A 48 -1.17 6.71 -9.56
CA PHE A 48 -2.15 7.39 -8.74
C PHE A 48 -1.62 7.50 -7.31
N GLN A 49 -1.54 8.71 -6.80
CA GLN A 49 -1.28 8.98 -5.40
C GLN A 49 -2.61 9.34 -4.75
N ASP A 50 -3.03 8.58 -3.75
CA ASP A 50 -4.17 9.02 -2.98
C ASP A 50 -3.76 10.20 -2.10
N THR A 51 -4.42 11.33 -2.35
CA THR A 51 -4.26 12.57 -1.58
C THR A 51 -5.52 12.87 -0.77
N SER A 52 -6.43 11.90 -0.62
CA SER A 52 -7.67 12.04 0.12
C SER A 52 -7.47 11.63 1.58
N GLU A 53 -8.20 12.25 2.51
CA GLU A 53 -8.43 11.68 3.84
C GLU A 53 -9.94 11.58 4.01
N LEU A 54 -10.46 10.42 4.44
CA LEU A 54 -11.84 10.38 4.89
C LEU A 54 -11.95 11.15 6.21
N VAL A 55 -12.86 12.12 6.24
CA VAL A 55 -13.31 12.76 7.48
C VAL A 55 -14.44 11.91 8.08
N ASP A 56 -14.57 11.90 9.41
CA ASP A 56 -15.69 11.21 10.07
C ASP A 56 -17.03 11.74 9.54
N GLY A 57 -17.86 10.84 9.01
CA GLY A 57 -19.13 11.16 8.35
C GLY A 57 -19.06 11.20 6.82
N GLU A 58 -17.88 11.06 6.22
CA GLU A 58 -17.73 10.86 4.78
C GLU A 58 -17.84 9.38 4.41
N ASP A 59 -18.69 9.08 3.42
CA ASP A 59 -18.77 7.77 2.81
C ASP A 59 -17.56 7.51 1.90
N PHE A 60 -17.24 6.22 1.72
CA PHE A 60 -16.30 5.80 0.68
C PHE A 60 -16.83 6.24 -0.69
N THR A 61 -16.23 7.28 -1.28
CA THR A 61 -16.70 7.79 -2.58
C THR A 61 -16.51 6.73 -3.67
N GLU A 62 -17.45 6.63 -4.61
CA GLU A 62 -17.34 5.68 -5.72
C GLU A 62 -16.05 5.88 -6.53
N ALA A 63 -15.63 7.14 -6.69
CA ALA A 63 -14.49 7.53 -7.50
C ALA A 63 -13.18 6.86 -7.07
N LEU A 64 -12.98 6.59 -5.79
CA LEU A 64 -11.71 6.02 -5.31
C LEU A 64 -11.75 4.60 -4.77
N VAL A 65 -12.95 4.05 -4.49
CA VAL A 65 -13.15 2.60 -4.63
C VAL A 65 -12.72 2.19 -6.04
N SER A 66 -13.16 2.95 -7.04
CA SER A 66 -12.79 2.71 -8.44
C SER A 66 -11.29 2.93 -8.70
N ASN A 67 -10.62 3.92 -8.09
CA ASN A 67 -9.17 4.10 -8.28
C ASN A 67 -8.34 2.91 -7.74
N VAL A 68 -8.69 2.36 -6.58
CA VAL A 68 -8.05 1.13 -6.07
C VAL A 68 -8.35 -0.04 -7.00
N ALA A 69 -9.61 -0.21 -7.39
CA ALA A 69 -10.04 -1.27 -8.29
C ALA A 69 -9.39 -1.18 -9.68
N GLN A 70 -9.03 0.01 -10.15
CA GLN A 70 -8.43 0.22 -11.46
C GLN A 70 -6.90 0.31 -11.44
N SER A 71 -6.28 0.04 -10.28
CA SER A 71 -4.83 0.01 -10.14
C SER A 71 -4.29 -1.43 -10.19
N LYS A 72 -3.12 -1.60 -10.82
CA LYS A 72 -2.46 -2.92 -10.92
C LYS A 72 -1.73 -3.29 -9.62
N CYS A 73 -0.82 -2.42 -9.18
CA CYS A 73 -0.02 -2.62 -7.99
C CYS A 73 -0.35 -1.55 -6.94
N MET A 74 -0.33 -1.91 -5.66
CA MET A 74 -0.36 -0.95 -4.56
C MET A 74 1.00 -0.87 -3.88
N VAL A 75 1.51 0.34 -3.68
CA VAL A 75 2.62 0.64 -2.77
C VAL A 75 2.03 1.16 -1.48
N ALA A 76 2.08 0.35 -0.43
CA ALA A 76 1.54 0.69 0.88
C ALA A 76 2.67 1.14 1.81
N ILE A 77 2.69 2.42 2.17
CA ILE A 77 3.69 2.98 3.10
C ILE A 77 3.12 2.90 4.52
N ILE A 78 3.46 1.79 5.17
CA ILE A 78 2.91 1.35 6.45
C ILE A 78 3.56 2.11 7.61
N SER A 79 2.70 2.60 8.49
CA SER A 79 3.04 3.18 9.79
C SER A 79 1.91 2.86 10.80
N PRO A 80 2.12 2.97 12.12
CA PRO A 80 1.06 2.68 13.07
C PRO A 80 -0.26 3.44 12.82
N PRO A 81 -0.26 4.75 12.48
CA PRO A 81 -1.49 5.46 12.12
C PRO A 81 -2.21 4.92 10.87
N TYR A 82 -1.47 4.35 9.90
CA TYR A 82 -2.05 3.71 8.72
C TYR A 82 -2.99 2.58 9.15
N LEU A 83 -2.54 1.73 10.07
CA LEU A 83 -3.27 0.50 10.43
C LEU A 83 -4.29 0.73 11.54
N VAL A 84 -3.99 1.61 12.51
CA VAL A 84 -4.80 1.74 13.73
C VAL A 84 -5.82 2.87 13.64
N ARG A 85 -5.61 3.87 12.79
CA ARG A 85 -6.47 5.08 12.74
C ARG A 85 -7.04 5.37 11.36
N SER A 86 -6.43 4.88 10.29
CA SER A 86 -6.88 5.14 8.93
C SER A 86 -7.82 4.04 8.45
N LYS A 87 -9.13 4.19 8.69
CA LYS A 87 -10.15 3.32 8.05
C LYS A 87 -9.96 3.26 6.55
N TRP A 88 -9.53 4.38 6.00
CA TRP A 88 -9.28 4.52 4.59
C TRP A 88 -8.11 3.69 4.06
N CYS A 89 -6.90 3.92 4.59
CA CYS A 89 -5.72 3.18 4.12
C CYS A 89 -5.91 1.67 4.33
N MET A 90 -6.66 1.29 5.36
CA MET A 90 -7.05 -0.08 5.62
C MET A 90 -8.05 -0.62 4.60
N TYR A 91 -9.02 0.16 4.14
CA TYR A 91 -9.92 -0.23 3.06
C TYR A 91 -9.17 -0.50 1.75
N GLU A 92 -8.24 0.39 1.37
CA GLU A 92 -7.41 0.23 0.17
C GLU A 92 -6.56 -1.04 0.26
N PHE A 93 -5.93 -1.25 1.43
CA PHE A 93 -5.13 -2.44 1.71
C PHE A 93 -5.96 -3.72 1.63
N MET A 94 -7.11 -3.75 2.30
CA MET A 94 -8.01 -4.90 2.30
C MET A 94 -8.61 -5.18 0.93
N SER A 95 -8.87 -4.15 0.12
CA SER A 95 -9.35 -4.31 -1.26
C SER A 95 -8.34 -5.07 -2.11
N MET A 96 -7.06 -4.71 -2.02
CA MET A 96 -5.99 -5.41 -2.74
C MET A 96 -5.74 -6.82 -2.19
N ARG A 97 -5.80 -7.00 -0.86
CA ARG A 97 -5.71 -8.34 -0.24
C ARG A 97 -6.86 -9.25 -0.66
N TYR A 98 -8.08 -8.73 -0.70
CA TYR A 98 -9.24 -9.51 -1.15
C TYR A 98 -9.13 -9.89 -2.64
N ARG A 99 -8.59 -8.99 -3.47
CA ARG A 99 -8.27 -9.30 -4.87
C ARG A 99 -7.22 -10.41 -4.97
N GLU A 100 -6.16 -10.35 -4.17
CA GLU A 100 -5.13 -11.40 -4.13
C GLU A 100 -5.70 -12.77 -3.77
N GLU A 101 -6.62 -12.83 -2.78
CA GLU A 101 -7.31 -14.06 -2.39
C GLU A 101 -8.19 -14.60 -3.53
N ALA A 102 -8.99 -13.75 -4.17
CA ALA A 102 -9.84 -14.14 -5.30
C ALA A 102 -9.02 -14.68 -6.48
N LEU A 103 -7.91 -14.00 -6.82
CA LEU A 103 -6.99 -14.46 -7.86
C LEU A 103 -6.29 -15.76 -7.50
N GLU A 104 -5.97 -15.99 -6.22
CA GLU A 104 -5.38 -17.25 -5.78
C GLU A 104 -6.36 -18.42 -5.88
N LEU A 105 -7.64 -18.20 -5.55
CA LEU A 105 -8.68 -19.21 -5.70
C LEU A 105 -8.89 -19.62 -7.17
N GLU A 106 -8.77 -18.67 -8.09
CA GLU A 106 -8.96 -18.90 -9.51
C GLU A 106 -7.72 -19.46 -10.23
N LEU A 107 -6.55 -18.86 -9.98
CA LEU A 107 -5.31 -19.15 -10.70
C LEU A 107 -4.39 -20.13 -9.95
N GLY A 108 -4.74 -20.46 -8.71
CA GLY A 108 -3.98 -21.32 -7.82
C GLY A 108 -2.86 -20.62 -7.05
N PRO A 109 -2.25 -21.31 -6.07
CA PRO A 109 -1.25 -20.74 -5.14
C PRO A 109 0.10 -20.41 -5.81
N ASN A 110 0.32 -20.90 -7.04
CA ASN A 110 1.54 -20.64 -7.82
C ASN A 110 1.39 -19.48 -8.81
N ARG A 111 0.31 -18.69 -8.71
CA ARG A 111 0.12 -17.51 -9.57
C ARG A 111 1.27 -16.52 -9.46
N VAL A 112 1.54 -15.85 -10.56
CA VAL A 112 2.51 -14.76 -10.65
C VAL A 112 1.77 -13.51 -11.14
N PRO A 113 1.90 -12.36 -10.46
CA PRO A 113 2.59 -12.18 -9.17
C PRO A 113 1.80 -12.85 -8.02
N ARG A 114 2.47 -13.15 -6.89
CA ARG A 114 1.80 -13.66 -5.66
C ARG A 114 1.15 -12.54 -4.84
N SER A 115 1.75 -11.35 -4.86
CA SER A 115 1.25 -10.15 -4.21
C SER A 115 1.01 -9.07 -5.26
N LEU A 116 -0.06 -8.31 -5.10
CA LEU A 116 -0.35 -7.04 -5.76
C LEU A 116 0.09 -5.85 -4.91
N ILE A 117 0.56 -6.10 -3.68
CA ILE A 117 1.01 -5.10 -2.74
C ILE A 117 2.54 -5.16 -2.60
N TRP A 118 3.20 -4.01 -2.73
CA TRP A 118 4.55 -3.78 -2.23
C TRP A 118 4.46 -2.97 -0.91
N PRO A 119 4.60 -3.63 0.24
CA PRO A 119 4.45 -2.98 1.53
C PRO A 119 5.80 -2.46 2.05
N ILE A 120 5.88 -1.16 2.29
CA ILE A 120 7.04 -0.47 2.86
C ILE A 120 6.75 -0.17 4.33
N LEU A 121 7.56 -0.68 5.25
CA LEU A 121 7.49 -0.33 6.66
C LEU A 121 8.31 0.94 6.91
N LEU A 122 7.64 2.06 7.21
CA LEU A 122 8.29 3.35 7.47
C LEU A 122 8.46 3.62 8.98
N GLN A 123 7.68 2.97 9.83
CA GLN A 123 7.78 3.11 11.28
C GLN A 123 7.49 1.76 11.95
N GLU A 124 8.40 1.33 12.82
CA GLU A 124 8.25 0.08 13.57
C GLU A 124 7.00 0.07 14.44
N MET A 125 6.53 -1.14 14.72
CA MET A 125 5.38 -1.40 15.56
C MET A 125 5.62 -2.70 16.30
N ASP A 126 5.22 -2.74 17.57
CA ASP A 126 5.28 -3.94 18.38
C ASP A 126 4.02 -4.08 19.24
N PRO A 127 3.24 -5.17 19.12
CA PRO A 127 3.35 -6.23 18.11
C PRO A 127 2.81 -5.80 16.74
N TYR A 128 3.25 -6.47 15.66
CA TYR A 128 2.62 -6.30 14.35
C TYR A 128 1.15 -6.81 14.35
N PRO A 129 0.19 -6.00 13.84
CA PRO A 129 -1.19 -6.43 13.68
C PRO A 129 -1.30 -7.67 12.77
N PRO A 130 -2.28 -8.56 13.01
CA PRO A 130 -2.42 -9.80 12.24
C PRO A 130 -2.43 -9.62 10.72
N ILE A 131 -3.02 -8.53 10.23
CA ILE A 131 -3.16 -8.24 8.79
C ILE A 131 -1.83 -8.13 8.03
N ILE A 132 -0.74 -7.77 8.71
CA ILE A 132 0.60 -7.66 8.11
C ILE A 132 1.61 -8.64 8.70
N ARG A 133 1.22 -9.43 9.71
CA ARG A 133 2.14 -10.32 10.44
C ARG A 133 2.76 -11.40 9.55
N SER A 134 2.02 -11.89 8.56
CA SER A 134 2.47 -12.91 7.61
C SER A 134 3.00 -12.33 6.30
N ILE A 135 3.19 -11.01 6.22
CA ILE A 135 3.62 -10.31 5.01
C ILE A 135 5.08 -9.92 5.16
N GLN A 136 5.89 -10.19 4.13
CA GLN A 136 7.26 -9.68 4.07
C GLN A 136 7.24 -8.18 3.76
N LEU A 137 7.72 -7.38 4.71
CA LEU A 137 7.76 -5.92 4.61
C LEU A 137 9.13 -5.45 4.10
N ALA A 138 9.15 -4.50 3.17
CA ALA A 138 10.36 -3.77 2.83
C ALA A 138 10.66 -2.77 3.97
N ASN A 139 11.71 -3.03 4.74
CA ASN A 139 12.01 -2.25 5.94
C ASN A 139 12.77 -0.95 5.63
N TYR A 140 12.07 0.18 5.72
CA TYR A 140 12.59 1.52 5.44
C TYR A 140 12.61 2.39 6.71
N THR A 141 12.51 1.78 7.91
CA THR A 141 12.37 2.52 9.17
C THR A 141 13.56 3.43 9.46
N LYS A 142 14.78 3.00 9.09
CA LYS A 142 16.01 3.81 9.17
C LYS A 142 15.98 5.08 8.31
N TYR A 143 15.13 5.13 7.29
CA TYR A 143 15.05 6.25 6.35
C TYR A 143 13.97 7.25 6.69
N ASN A 144 13.18 7.04 7.74
CA ASN A 144 12.10 7.94 8.16
C ASN A 144 12.65 9.21 8.84
N VAL A 145 13.48 9.95 8.11
CA VAL A 145 14.16 11.17 8.51
C VAL A 145 13.91 12.22 7.41
N ILE A 146 13.73 13.48 7.81
CA ILE A 146 13.45 14.58 6.89
C ILE A 146 14.48 15.71 7.06
N GLY A 147 14.54 16.60 6.06
CA GLY A 147 15.39 17.78 6.08
C GLY A 147 16.82 17.54 5.60
N ALA A 148 17.61 18.62 5.55
CA ALA A 148 18.92 18.65 4.92
C ALA A 148 19.95 17.68 5.54
N GLY A 149 19.82 17.38 6.84
CA GLY A 149 20.69 16.41 7.50
C GLY A 149 20.55 15.00 6.93
N PHE A 150 19.34 14.61 6.51
CA PHE A 150 19.12 13.34 5.83
C PHE A 150 19.67 13.39 4.40
N LEU A 151 19.34 14.43 3.62
CA LEU A 151 19.76 14.53 2.22
C LEU A 151 21.28 14.48 2.02
N ASN A 152 22.05 14.91 3.02
CA ASN A 152 23.52 14.91 3.00
C ASN A 152 24.14 13.71 3.74
N SER A 153 23.37 12.70 4.15
CA SER A 153 23.86 11.55 4.91
C SER A 153 24.14 10.31 4.05
N GLU A 154 24.94 9.39 4.59
CA GLU A 154 25.14 8.06 4.00
C GLU A 154 23.84 7.24 3.97
N ASP A 155 22.92 7.50 4.90
CA ASP A 155 21.60 6.85 4.91
C ASP A 155 20.78 7.23 3.69
N TYR A 156 20.87 8.47 3.19
CA TYR A 156 20.15 8.86 1.97
C TYR A 156 20.74 8.21 0.72
N VAL A 157 22.05 8.02 0.66
CA VAL A 157 22.69 7.23 -0.41
C VAL A 157 22.24 5.76 -0.34
N SER A 158 22.13 5.21 0.87
CA SER A 158 21.64 3.83 1.08
C SER A 158 20.17 3.69 0.69
N PHE A 159 19.34 4.67 1.06
CA PHE A 159 17.94 4.77 0.65
C PHE A 159 17.77 4.76 -0.86
N GLN A 160 18.54 5.59 -1.60
CA GLN A 160 18.49 5.61 -3.06
C GLN A 160 18.83 4.26 -3.68
N ARG A 161 19.87 3.59 -3.17
CA ARG A 161 20.31 2.27 -3.66
C ARG A 161 19.26 1.19 -3.40
N GLU A 162 18.72 1.15 -2.18
CA GLU A 162 17.69 0.18 -1.80
C GLU A 162 16.38 0.45 -2.58
N LEU A 163 15.93 1.70 -2.68
CA LEU A 163 14.75 2.07 -3.47
C LEU A 163 14.91 1.67 -4.93
N ARG A 164 16.04 2.00 -5.58
CA ARG A 164 16.30 1.62 -6.97
C ARG A 164 16.28 0.11 -7.20
N LYS A 165 16.73 -0.67 -6.22
CA LYS A 165 16.64 -2.13 -6.29
C LYS A 165 15.19 -2.60 -6.13
N ASP A 166 14.49 -2.06 -5.15
CA ASP A 166 13.20 -2.58 -4.72
C ASP A 166 12.04 -2.20 -5.66
N VAL A 167 12.15 -1.10 -6.43
CA VAL A 167 11.15 -0.74 -7.46
C VAL A 167 10.93 -1.83 -8.50
N LYS A 168 11.92 -2.72 -8.71
CA LYS A 168 11.79 -3.89 -9.59
C LYS A 168 10.68 -4.84 -9.12
N THR A 169 10.34 -4.83 -7.83
CA THR A 169 9.19 -5.54 -7.28
C THR A 169 7.89 -5.04 -7.91
N VAL A 170 7.70 -3.72 -8.01
CA VAL A 170 6.52 -3.10 -8.61
C VAL A 170 6.45 -3.41 -10.11
N THR A 171 7.56 -3.29 -10.82
CA THR A 171 7.66 -3.65 -12.25
C THR A 171 7.27 -5.10 -12.49
N ASN A 172 7.76 -6.03 -11.66
CA ASN A 172 7.42 -7.44 -11.76
C ASN A 172 5.93 -7.70 -11.50
N ILE A 173 5.30 -6.99 -10.56
CA ILE A 173 3.86 -7.08 -10.32
C ILE A 173 3.10 -6.59 -11.56
N VAL A 174 3.41 -5.39 -12.04
CA VAL A 174 2.72 -4.74 -13.17
C VAL A 174 2.84 -5.53 -14.46
N LYS A 175 4.02 -6.10 -14.73
CA LYS A 175 4.29 -6.91 -15.94
C LYS A 175 3.50 -8.21 -15.98
N ASN A 176 3.27 -8.83 -14.82
CA ASN A 176 2.67 -10.17 -14.74
C ASN A 176 1.22 -10.16 -14.26
N ILE A 177 0.62 -8.99 -14.07
CA ILE A 177 -0.72 -8.92 -13.48
C ILE A 177 -1.78 -9.56 -14.40
N PRO A 178 -2.73 -10.33 -13.85
CA PRO A 178 -3.87 -10.83 -14.61
C PRO A 178 -4.74 -9.70 -15.19
N ALA A 179 -5.52 -10.04 -16.21
CA ALA A 179 -6.48 -9.14 -16.82
C ALA A 179 -7.46 -8.57 -15.77
N TRP A 180 -7.84 -7.31 -15.94
CA TRP A 180 -8.77 -6.66 -15.02
C TRP A 180 -10.16 -7.30 -15.08
N LYS A 181 -10.81 -7.42 -13.92
CA LYS A 181 -12.19 -7.94 -13.82
C LYS A 181 -13.16 -6.90 -13.27
N ARG A 182 -14.37 -6.90 -13.85
CA ARG A 182 -15.44 -5.95 -13.50
C ARG A 182 -15.96 -6.10 -12.08
N GLU A 183 -15.97 -7.33 -11.57
CA GLU A 183 -16.38 -7.64 -10.20
C GLU A 183 -15.59 -6.85 -9.14
N TRP A 184 -14.36 -6.42 -9.43
CA TRP A 184 -13.55 -5.68 -8.46
C TRP A 184 -14.01 -4.23 -8.23
N ASP A 185 -14.90 -3.72 -9.08
CA ASP A 185 -15.43 -2.36 -9.06
C ASP A 185 -16.96 -2.40 -8.97
N THR A 186 -17.50 -3.22 -8.07
CA THR A 186 -18.94 -3.32 -7.79
C THR A 186 -19.25 -3.04 -6.32
N SER A 187 -20.51 -2.70 -6.05
CA SER A 187 -21.03 -2.53 -4.69
C SER A 187 -20.81 -3.77 -3.83
N GLU A 188 -21.07 -4.96 -4.37
CA GLU A 188 -20.97 -6.22 -3.63
C GLU A 188 -19.52 -6.48 -3.18
N TRP A 189 -18.55 -6.20 -4.06
CA TRP A 189 -17.14 -6.29 -3.72
C TRP A 189 -16.77 -5.30 -2.62
N SER A 190 -17.24 -4.05 -2.74
CA SER A 190 -17.01 -3.00 -1.75
C SER A 190 -17.60 -3.36 -0.38
N GLU A 191 -18.81 -3.92 -0.34
CA GLU A 191 -19.45 -4.32 0.92
C GLU A 191 -18.70 -5.44 1.64
N VAL A 192 -18.14 -6.42 0.92
CA VAL A 192 -17.26 -7.45 1.52
C VAL A 192 -16.03 -6.80 2.17
N VAL A 193 -15.41 -5.83 1.50
CA VAL A 193 -14.25 -5.11 2.05
C VAL A 193 -14.64 -4.27 3.27
N LYS A 194 -15.77 -3.55 3.22
CA LYS A 194 -16.29 -2.76 4.35
C LYS A 194 -16.60 -3.62 5.57
N GLN A 195 -17.14 -4.82 5.37
CA GLN A 195 -17.39 -5.76 6.47
C GLN A 195 -16.06 -6.20 7.11
N ARG A 196 -15.06 -6.62 6.31
CA ARG A 196 -13.73 -6.99 6.81
C ARG A 196 -13.06 -5.84 7.57
N LEU A 197 -13.25 -4.62 7.09
CA LEU A 197 -12.75 -3.41 7.74
C LEU A 197 -13.39 -3.21 9.11
N THR A 198 -14.72 -3.35 9.17
CA THR A 198 -15.49 -3.25 10.43
C THR A 198 -15.05 -4.30 11.42
N ASP A 199 -14.87 -5.55 10.99
CA ASP A 199 -14.41 -6.67 11.83
C ASP A 199 -13.00 -6.40 12.38
N TYR A 200 -12.09 -5.91 11.52
CA TYR A 200 -10.74 -5.54 11.93
C TYR A 200 -10.75 -4.46 13.01
N PHE A 201 -11.43 -3.34 12.80
CA PHE A 201 -11.42 -2.27 13.79
C PHE A 201 -12.13 -2.69 15.07
N THR A 202 -13.25 -3.40 14.99
CA THR A 202 -13.98 -3.90 16.17
C THR A 202 -13.08 -4.78 17.05
N ALA A 203 -12.32 -5.69 16.45
CA ALA A 203 -11.38 -6.56 17.16
C ALA A 203 -10.19 -5.80 17.78
N HIS A 204 -9.85 -4.62 17.28
CA HIS A 204 -8.69 -3.81 17.72
C HIS A 204 -9.07 -2.55 18.53
N THR A 205 -10.36 -2.21 18.65
CA THR A 205 -10.88 -1.15 19.53
C THR A 205 -11.44 -1.66 20.85
N ALA A 206 -11.64 -2.97 21.02
CA ALA A 206 -11.99 -3.53 22.32
C ALA A 206 -10.87 -3.19 23.32
N PRO A 207 -11.17 -2.67 24.54
CA PRO A 207 -10.14 -2.48 25.54
C PRO A 207 -9.43 -3.80 25.72
N GLN A 208 -8.10 -3.80 25.66
CA GLN A 208 -7.32 -4.88 26.27
C GLN A 208 -7.76 -4.90 27.74
N GLN A 209 -8.72 -5.77 28.09
CA GLN A 209 -8.97 -6.13 29.47
C GLN A 209 -7.67 -6.73 29.96
N GLN A 210 -6.87 -5.86 30.60
CA GLN A 210 -5.79 -6.27 31.46
C GLN A 210 -6.41 -7.23 32.48
N LEU A 211 -6.25 -8.52 32.24
CA LEU A 211 -6.25 -9.53 33.30
C LEU A 211 -5.03 -9.24 34.17
N ILE A 212 -5.15 -8.22 35.02
CA ILE A 212 -4.43 -8.18 36.28
C ILE A 212 -5.31 -8.97 37.24
N SER A 213 -5.05 -10.27 37.32
CA SER A 213 -5.41 -11.03 38.51
C SER A 213 -4.36 -10.74 39.57
N TRP A 214 -4.85 -10.26 40.72
CA TRP A 214 -4.11 -10.05 41.96
C TRP A 214 -3.31 -11.28 42.41
#